data_AF-A0A9E4A6X8-F1
#
_entry.id   AF-A0A9E4A6X8-F1
#
_cell.length_a   1.000
_cell.length_b   1.000
_cell.length_c   1.000
_cell.angle_alpha   90.00
_cell.angle_beta   90.00
_cell.angle_gamma   90.00
#
_symmetry.space_group_name_H-M   'P 1'
#
loop_
_entity.id
_entity.type
_entity.pdbx_description
1 polymer ?
#
loop_
_entity_poly.entity_id
_entity_poly.type
_entity_poly.pdbx_seq_one_letter_code
_entity_poly.pdbx_strand_id
1 'polypeptide(L)'
;MGCTNITAREIRLFAILALVAGIVFDYLFYEKAIGISYPLFVVVFYCLFWVASRRRISFQIDFGWFLFIPIFLLSAAFALHSNPVLLALNSVLIPLLLLLQTTLLVYRYEWSSVRSIVRFLGKLFRQIFGNTPKIFLELISLARVAERIAPEKRKTLKHIFIGLIISAPLLVIVIALLAEADTVFQNFVADIVKPLEFIGSIPFAEHVGVIGIITVLLFGYLAVVLKAKVEEVSAPAEGDTGGWDTTIVVTVLVMVNAVYTLFCGIQFTYLFGGEEVIRSIPDYTYAEYARRGFSELIVVT
;
A
#
# COMPACT_ATOMS: atom_id res chain seq x y z
N MET A 1 -18.60 -25.47 -20.35
CA MET A 1 -19.21 -24.78 -19.19
C MET A 1 -18.61 -23.38 -19.12
N GLY A 2 -19.48 -22.36 -19.19
CA GLY A 2 -19.13 -21.02 -19.64
C GLY A 2 -18.16 -20.25 -18.75
N CYS A 3 -17.18 -19.61 -19.40
CA CYS A 3 -16.46 -18.46 -18.85
C CYS A 3 -17.49 -17.43 -18.38
N THR A 4 -17.68 -17.29 -17.07
CA THR A 4 -18.40 -16.13 -16.53
C THR A 4 -17.46 -14.93 -16.61
N ASN A 5 -17.37 -14.34 -17.80
CA ASN A 5 -16.85 -12.99 -17.96
C ASN A 5 -17.66 -12.08 -17.02
N ILE A 6 -16.96 -11.30 -16.19
CA ILE A 6 -17.63 -10.31 -15.35
C ILE A 6 -18.37 -9.36 -16.25
N THR A 7 -19.67 -9.26 -16.04
CA THR A 7 -20.47 -8.32 -16.82
C THR A 7 -20.07 -6.90 -16.44
N ALA A 8 -20.06 -5.96 -17.38
CA ALA A 8 -19.81 -4.54 -17.10
C ALA A 8 -20.73 -3.97 -15.99
N ARG A 9 -21.84 -4.65 -15.68
CA ARG A 9 -22.74 -4.33 -14.57
C ARG A 9 -22.16 -4.68 -13.19
N GLU A 10 -21.43 -5.78 -13.06
CA GLU A 10 -20.80 -6.20 -11.79
C GLU A 10 -19.59 -5.32 -11.45
N ILE A 11 -18.78 -4.94 -12.44
CA ILE A 11 -17.67 -3.99 -12.24
C ILE A 11 -18.21 -2.64 -11.74
N ARG A 12 -19.27 -2.13 -12.36
CA ARG A 12 -19.95 -0.90 -11.92
C ARG A 12 -20.49 -1.03 -10.51
N LEU A 13 -21.10 -2.17 -10.16
CA LEU A 13 -21.56 -2.41 -8.79
C LEU A 13 -20.41 -2.36 -7.78
N PHE A 14 -19.28 -3.01 -8.06
CA PHE A 14 -18.12 -2.99 -7.15
C PHE A 14 -17.54 -1.59 -7.00
N ALA A 15 -17.47 -0.82 -8.09
CA ALA A 15 -17.00 0.57 -8.05
C ALA A 15 -17.90 1.45 -7.16
N ILE A 16 -19.22 1.30 -7.29
CA ILE A 16 -20.18 2.03 -6.45
C ILE A 16 -20.04 1.62 -4.98
N LEU A 17 -19.97 0.32 -4.68
CA LEU A 17 -19.84 -0.16 -3.30
C LEU A 17 -18.52 0.30 -2.67
N ALA A 18 -17.43 0.30 -3.42
CA ALA A 18 -16.14 0.80 -2.94
C ALA A 18 -16.14 2.31 -2.72
N LEU A 19 -16.80 3.08 -3.59
CA LEU A 19 -16.95 4.52 -3.42
C LEU A 19 -17.78 4.85 -2.18
N VAL A 20 -18.89 4.15 -1.97
CA VAL A 20 -19.72 4.28 -0.75
C VAL A 20 -18.88 3.96 0.49
N ALA A 21 -18.08 2.90 0.45
CA ALA A 21 -17.18 2.58 1.57
C ALA A 21 -16.15 3.67 1.84
N GLY A 22 -15.57 4.28 0.79
CA GLY A 22 -14.65 5.41 0.92
C GLY A 22 -15.28 6.61 1.59
N ILE A 23 -16.50 6.99 1.17
CA ILE A 23 -17.26 8.10 1.77
C ILE A 23 -17.61 7.81 3.24
N VAL A 24 -18.06 6.59 3.54
CA VAL A 24 -18.37 6.18 4.91
C VAL A 24 -17.11 6.16 5.78
N PHE A 25 -15.97 5.70 5.25
CA PHE A 25 -14.71 5.72 5.95
C PHE A 25 -14.29 7.15 6.33
N ASP A 26 -14.30 8.06 5.35
CA ASP A 26 -14.00 9.47 5.57
C ASP A 26 -14.91 10.08 6.65
N TYR A 27 -16.22 9.87 6.54
CA TYR A 27 -17.18 10.35 7.53
C TYR A 27 -16.94 9.79 8.95
N LEU A 28 -16.48 8.55 9.08
CA LEU A 28 -16.30 7.87 10.36
C LEU A 28 -14.96 8.19 11.04
N PHE A 29 -13.90 8.38 10.27
CA PHE A 29 -12.52 8.48 10.80
C PHE A 29 -11.89 9.86 10.66
N TYR A 30 -12.34 10.71 9.75
CA TYR A 30 -11.76 12.05 9.57
C TYR A 30 -12.01 12.92 10.82
N GLU A 31 -10.91 13.42 11.42
CA GLU A 31 -10.87 14.22 12.66
C GLU A 31 -11.66 13.65 13.86
N LYS A 32 -11.93 12.35 13.86
CA LYS A 32 -12.73 11.67 14.89
C LYS A 32 -11.92 10.60 15.60
N ALA A 33 -12.24 10.38 16.87
CA ALA A 33 -11.67 9.26 17.62
C ALA A 33 -12.12 7.92 17.00
N ILE A 34 -11.17 7.01 16.79
CA ILE A 34 -11.38 5.69 16.16
C ILE A 34 -12.49 4.89 16.86
N GLY A 35 -12.51 4.92 18.20
CA GLY A 35 -13.54 4.37 19.11
C GLY A 35 -14.61 3.47 18.49
N ILE A 36 -15.84 3.97 18.45
CA ILE A 36 -17.03 3.28 17.93
C ILE A 36 -17.06 3.28 16.38
N SER A 37 -16.31 4.17 15.74
CA SER A 37 -16.21 4.25 14.29
C SER A 37 -15.67 2.96 13.68
N TYR A 38 -14.73 2.29 14.35
CA TYR A 38 -14.15 1.04 13.87
C TYR A 38 -15.13 -0.15 13.78
N PRO A 39 -15.83 -0.55 14.86
CA PRO A 39 -16.83 -1.62 14.78
C PRO A 39 -17.97 -1.27 13.82
N LEU A 40 -18.37 0.00 13.74
CA LEU A 40 -19.38 0.45 12.78
C LEU A 40 -18.91 0.27 11.33
N PHE A 41 -17.67 0.61 11.02
CA PHE A 41 -17.09 0.40 9.69
C PHE A 41 -17.01 -1.09 9.33
N VAL A 42 -16.68 -1.96 10.29
CA VAL A 42 -16.68 -3.42 10.09
C VAL A 42 -18.07 -3.93 9.70
N VAL A 43 -19.13 -3.44 10.35
CA VAL A 43 -20.51 -3.79 9.98
C VAL A 43 -20.84 -3.32 8.56
N VAL A 44 -20.52 -2.07 8.22
CA VAL A 44 -20.72 -1.53 6.87
C VAL A 44 -19.97 -2.36 5.83
N PHE A 45 -18.71 -2.71 6.11
CA PHE A 45 -17.91 -3.57 5.24
C PHE A 45 -18.60 -4.90 4.97
N TYR A 46 -19.13 -5.58 5.99
CA TYR A 46 -19.85 -6.84 5.79
C TYR A 46 -21.15 -6.65 5.01
N CYS A 47 -21.90 -5.56 5.23
CA CYS A 47 -23.09 -5.26 4.43
C CYS A 47 -22.73 -5.08 2.95
N LEU A 48 -21.67 -4.32 2.65
CA LEU A 48 -21.21 -4.10 1.28
C LEU A 48 -20.68 -5.40 0.64
N PHE A 49 -19.89 -6.16 1.39
CA PHE A 49 -19.39 -7.47 0.96
C PHE A 49 -20.54 -8.43 0.67
N TRP A 50 -21.56 -8.46 1.52
CA TRP A 50 -22.77 -9.27 1.34
C TRP A 50 -23.49 -8.91 0.03
N VAL A 51 -23.72 -7.62 -0.23
CA VAL A 51 -24.35 -7.16 -1.49
C VAL A 51 -23.52 -7.57 -2.71
N ALA A 52 -22.18 -7.50 -2.62
CA ALA A 52 -21.28 -7.87 -3.69
C ALA A 52 -21.21 -9.40 -3.93
N SER A 53 -21.39 -10.20 -2.88
CA SER A 53 -21.15 -11.65 -2.88
C SER A 53 -22.42 -12.51 -2.78
N ARG A 54 -23.61 -11.92 -2.61
CA ARG A 54 -24.92 -12.60 -2.42
C ARG A 54 -25.25 -13.70 -3.44
N ARG A 55 -24.65 -13.65 -4.63
CA ARG A 55 -24.87 -14.64 -5.71
C ARG A 55 -23.85 -15.78 -5.71
N ARG A 56 -22.81 -15.71 -4.88
CA ARG A 56 -21.68 -16.64 -4.86
C ARG A 56 -21.46 -17.33 -3.52
N ILE A 57 -22.04 -16.82 -2.43
CA ILE A 57 -21.99 -17.47 -1.11
C ILE A 57 -23.07 -18.54 -1.05
N SER A 58 -22.67 -19.79 -0.80
CA SER A 58 -23.57 -20.84 -0.35
C SER A 58 -23.68 -20.80 1.17
N PHE A 59 -24.89 -20.74 1.72
CA PHE A 59 -25.13 -20.83 3.16
C PHE A 59 -24.88 -22.26 3.65
N GLN A 60 -23.66 -22.52 4.11
CA GLN A 60 -23.31 -23.68 4.94
C GLN A 60 -22.39 -23.19 6.06
N ILE A 61 -22.67 -23.60 7.29
CA ILE A 61 -21.98 -23.11 8.49
C ILE A 61 -20.61 -23.78 8.59
N ASP A 62 -19.60 -23.12 8.04
CA ASP A 62 -18.19 -23.54 8.06
C ASP A 62 -17.34 -22.66 9.02
N PHE A 63 -16.05 -23.01 9.22
CA PHE A 63 -15.09 -22.23 10.01
C PHE A 63 -15.04 -20.72 9.67
N GLY A 64 -15.28 -20.36 8.39
CA GLY A 64 -15.35 -18.96 7.96
C GLY A 64 -16.49 -18.15 8.61
N TRP A 65 -17.60 -18.80 8.99
CA TRP A 65 -18.69 -18.14 9.70
C TRP A 65 -18.38 -17.90 11.18
N PHE A 66 -17.54 -18.72 11.81
CA PHE A 66 -17.13 -18.52 13.20
C PHE A 66 -16.24 -17.29 13.39
N LEU A 67 -15.46 -16.90 12.37
CA LEU A 67 -14.56 -15.75 12.42
C LEU A 67 -15.26 -14.39 12.60
N PHE A 68 -16.58 -14.30 12.40
CA PHE A 68 -17.35 -13.09 12.69
C PHE A 68 -17.23 -12.67 14.17
N ILE A 69 -17.23 -13.64 15.09
CA ILE A 69 -17.19 -13.40 16.53
C ILE A 69 -15.87 -12.72 16.95
N PRO A 70 -14.68 -13.30 16.69
CA PRO A 70 -13.42 -12.66 17.09
C PRO A 70 -13.19 -11.33 16.36
N ILE A 71 -13.60 -11.20 15.09
CA ILE A 71 -13.42 -9.93 14.36
C ILE A 71 -14.29 -8.82 14.98
N PHE A 72 -15.52 -9.12 15.36
CA PHE A 72 -16.39 -8.15 16.02
C PHE A 72 -15.90 -7.80 17.44
N LEU A 73 -15.37 -8.77 18.19
CA LEU A 73 -14.78 -8.50 19.50
C LEU A 73 -13.52 -7.63 19.41
N LEU A 74 -12.64 -7.91 18.44
CA LEU A 74 -11.44 -7.12 18.19
C LEU A 74 -11.78 -5.70 17.71
N SER A 75 -12.83 -5.54 16.91
CA SER A 75 -13.28 -4.22 16.48
C SER A 75 -13.94 -3.44 17.63
N ALA A 76 -14.75 -4.10 18.47
CA ALA A 76 -15.32 -3.50 19.67
C ALA A 76 -14.26 -3.10 20.71
N ALA A 77 -13.09 -3.76 20.71
CA ALA A 77 -11.99 -3.39 21.58
C ALA A 77 -11.50 -1.95 21.37
N PHE A 78 -11.67 -1.37 20.18
CA PHE A 78 -11.37 0.05 19.92
C PHE A 78 -12.25 1.02 20.70
N ALA A 79 -13.47 0.62 21.03
CA ALA A 79 -14.39 1.41 21.85
C ALA A 79 -14.21 1.16 23.35
N LEU A 80 -13.71 -0.02 23.74
CA LEU A 80 -13.65 -0.47 25.14
C LEU A 80 -12.28 -0.24 25.81
N HIS A 81 -11.20 -0.19 25.04
CA HIS A 81 -9.84 -0.09 25.56
C HIS A 81 -9.07 1.06 24.93
N SER A 82 -8.20 1.71 25.72
CA SER A 82 -7.37 2.84 25.28
C SER A 82 -5.88 2.51 25.22
N ASN A 83 -5.50 1.22 25.24
CA ASN A 83 -4.10 0.82 25.18
C ASN A 83 -3.55 0.99 23.75
N PRO A 84 -2.56 1.87 23.51
CA PRO A 84 -2.12 2.22 22.16
C PRO A 84 -1.47 1.04 21.42
N VAL A 85 -0.77 0.14 22.13
CA VAL A 85 -0.11 -1.03 21.53
C VAL A 85 -1.15 -2.02 21.01
N LEU A 86 -2.18 -2.29 21.81
CA LEU A 86 -3.28 -3.19 21.40
C LEU A 86 -4.07 -2.60 20.23
N LEU A 87 -4.33 -1.30 20.24
CA LEU A 87 -5.03 -0.62 19.14
C LEU A 87 -4.21 -0.66 17.83
N ALA A 88 -2.90 -0.45 17.91
CA ALA A 88 -2.00 -0.55 16.75
C ALA A 88 -1.92 -1.99 16.21
N LEU A 89 -1.87 -3.00 17.08
CA LEU A 89 -1.88 -4.40 16.64
C LEU A 89 -3.23 -4.77 15.99
N ASN A 90 -4.34 -4.37 16.60
CA ASN A 90 -5.67 -4.64 16.10
C ASN A 90 -5.95 -3.95 14.75
N SER A 91 -5.38 -2.76 14.52
CA SER A 91 -5.58 -2.02 13.26
C SER A 91 -4.97 -2.75 12.06
N VAL A 92 -3.90 -3.52 12.28
CA VAL A 92 -3.27 -4.38 11.26
C VAL A 92 -3.94 -5.76 11.19
N LEU A 93 -4.28 -6.33 12.34
CA LEU A 93 -4.83 -7.68 12.44
C LEU A 93 -6.23 -7.81 11.82
N ILE A 94 -7.11 -6.83 12.06
CA ILE A 94 -8.51 -6.92 11.60
C ILE A 94 -8.62 -6.91 10.06
N PRO A 95 -7.95 -6.04 9.29
CA PRO A 95 -7.95 -6.12 7.83
C PRO A 95 -7.46 -7.47 7.30
N LEU A 96 -6.43 -8.04 7.93
CA LEU A 96 -5.90 -9.37 7.61
C LEU A 96 -6.93 -10.47 7.88
N LEU A 97 -7.62 -10.41 9.02
CA LEU A 97 -8.68 -11.36 9.38
C LEU A 97 -9.92 -11.22 8.49
N LEU A 98 -10.31 -9.99 8.12
CA LEU A 98 -11.39 -9.74 7.16
C LEU A 98 -11.04 -10.36 5.80
N LEU A 99 -9.83 -10.15 5.30
CA LEU A 99 -9.36 -10.71 4.04
C LEU A 99 -9.29 -12.24 4.09
N LEU A 100 -8.81 -12.81 5.20
CA LEU A 100 -8.82 -14.25 5.46
C LEU A 100 -10.24 -14.80 5.41
N GLN A 101 -11.15 -14.21 6.19
CA GLN A 101 -12.50 -14.71 6.37
C GLN A 101 -13.32 -14.65 5.08
N THR A 102 -13.33 -13.51 4.39
CA THR A 102 -14.10 -13.36 3.15
C THR A 102 -13.58 -14.28 2.04
N THR A 103 -12.28 -14.55 2.03
CA THR A 103 -11.68 -15.54 1.13
C THR A 103 -12.18 -16.95 1.49
N LEU A 104 -12.28 -17.32 2.77
CA LEU A 104 -12.85 -18.61 3.19
C LEU A 104 -14.36 -18.72 2.92
N LEU A 105 -15.11 -17.62 2.98
CA LEU A 105 -16.54 -17.60 2.67
C LEU A 105 -16.82 -17.73 1.17
N VAL A 106 -15.92 -17.23 0.32
CA VAL A 106 -16.04 -17.32 -1.16
C VAL A 106 -15.40 -18.58 -1.71
N TYR A 107 -14.29 -19.02 -1.11
CA TYR A 107 -13.54 -20.22 -1.50
C TYR A 107 -13.60 -21.24 -0.38
N ARG A 108 -14.28 -22.37 -0.64
CA ARG A 108 -14.26 -23.51 0.28
C ARG A 108 -12.89 -24.16 0.20
N TYR A 109 -12.18 -24.18 1.32
CA TYR A 109 -10.87 -24.78 1.41
C TYR A 109 -10.94 -26.05 2.25
N GLU A 110 -10.48 -27.17 1.70
CA GLU A 110 -10.33 -28.39 2.46
C GLU A 110 -9.03 -28.31 3.26
N TRP A 111 -9.17 -28.25 4.59
CA TRP A 111 -8.08 -28.19 5.56
C TRP A 111 -7.38 -29.55 5.75
N SER A 112 -7.22 -30.31 4.68
CA SER A 112 -6.77 -31.70 4.72
C SER A 112 -5.26 -31.88 4.83
N SER A 113 -4.46 -30.83 4.58
CA SER A 113 -3.00 -30.94 4.62
C SER A 113 -2.28 -29.61 4.91
N VAL A 114 -1.03 -29.68 5.38
CA VAL A 114 -0.17 -28.48 5.54
C VAL A 114 0.07 -27.78 4.19
N ARG A 115 0.15 -28.54 3.09
CA ARG A 115 0.23 -27.98 1.72
C ARG A 115 -0.99 -27.15 1.35
N SER A 116 -2.18 -27.52 1.85
CA SER A 116 -3.40 -26.73 1.68
C SER A 116 -3.26 -25.35 2.34
N ILE A 117 -2.70 -25.28 3.54
CA ILE A 117 -2.45 -24.01 4.25
C ILE A 117 -1.42 -23.14 3.51
N VAL A 118 -0.31 -23.73 3.06
CA VAL A 118 0.72 -23.00 2.31
C VAL A 118 0.18 -22.44 0.99
N ARG A 119 -0.63 -23.22 0.26
CA ARG A 119 -1.29 -22.75 -0.97
C ARG A 119 -2.27 -21.61 -0.69
N PHE A 120 -3.02 -21.70 0.40
CA PHE A 120 -3.95 -20.66 0.83
C PHE A 120 -3.20 -19.35 1.19
N LEU A 121 -2.12 -19.44 1.98
CA LEU A 121 -1.27 -18.30 2.32
C LEU A 121 -0.60 -17.68 1.08
N GLY A 122 -0.08 -18.51 0.18
CA GLY A 122 0.48 -18.05 -1.10
C GLY A 122 -0.56 -17.34 -1.97
N LYS A 123 -1.83 -17.79 -1.94
CA LYS A 123 -2.94 -17.10 -2.61
C LYS A 123 -3.21 -15.74 -1.96
N LEU A 124 -3.29 -15.66 -0.62
CA LEU A 124 -3.46 -14.38 0.09
C LEU A 124 -2.32 -13.40 -0.23
N PHE A 125 -1.08 -13.88 -0.21
CA PHE A 125 0.09 -13.06 -0.54
C PHE A 125 0.01 -12.53 -1.99
N ARG A 126 -0.30 -13.41 -2.95
CA ARG A 126 -0.49 -13.02 -4.35
C ARG A 126 -1.71 -12.08 -4.53
N GLN A 127 -2.72 -12.19 -3.67
CA GLN A 127 -3.90 -11.33 -3.65
C GLN A 127 -3.55 -9.91 -3.23
N ILE A 128 -2.74 -9.77 -2.18
CA ILE A 128 -2.31 -8.49 -1.59
C ILE A 128 -1.26 -7.80 -2.48
N PHE A 129 -0.27 -8.54 -3.00
CA PHE A 129 0.88 -7.95 -3.70
C PHE A 129 0.83 -8.10 -5.22
N GLY A 130 0.27 -9.20 -5.74
CA GLY A 130 0.35 -9.56 -7.17
C GLY A 130 -0.68 -8.88 -8.07
N ASN A 131 -1.80 -8.40 -7.51
CA ASN A 131 -2.94 -7.88 -8.28
C ASN A 131 -3.26 -6.39 -8.07
N THR A 132 -2.76 -5.73 -7.03
CA THR A 132 -2.80 -4.26 -6.83
C THR A 132 -2.41 -3.45 -8.09
N PRO A 133 -1.41 -3.87 -8.90
CA PRO A 133 -1.08 -3.20 -10.17
C PRO A 133 -2.10 -3.43 -11.28
N LYS A 134 -2.74 -4.61 -11.34
CA LYS A 134 -3.78 -4.87 -12.36
C LYS A 134 -4.97 -3.94 -12.14
N ILE A 135 -5.30 -3.65 -10.88
CA ILE A 135 -6.39 -2.78 -10.48
C ILE A 135 -6.09 -1.33 -10.88
N PHE A 136 -4.87 -0.83 -10.61
CA PHE A 136 -4.46 0.51 -11.03
C PHE A 136 -4.40 0.64 -12.56
N LEU A 137 -3.88 -0.38 -13.26
CA LEU A 137 -3.86 -0.43 -14.72
C LEU A 137 -5.25 -0.60 -15.33
N GLU A 138 -6.18 -1.32 -14.69
CA GLU A 138 -7.58 -1.38 -15.11
C GLU A 138 -8.29 -0.04 -14.88
N LEU A 139 -7.99 0.68 -13.79
CA LEU A 139 -8.49 2.02 -13.53
C LEU A 139 -7.97 3.03 -14.57
N ILE A 140 -6.68 2.95 -14.94
CA ILE A 140 -6.09 3.72 -16.05
C ILE A 140 -6.65 3.26 -17.40
N SER A 141 -7.04 1.98 -17.55
CA SER A 141 -7.68 1.49 -18.77
C SER A 141 -9.10 2.03 -18.96
N LEU A 142 -9.84 2.27 -17.87
CA LEU A 142 -11.08 3.05 -17.90
C LEU A 142 -10.80 4.50 -18.33
N ALA A 143 -9.63 5.02 -18.00
CA ALA A 143 -9.12 6.29 -18.49
C ALA A 143 -8.47 6.20 -19.88
N ARG A 144 -9.01 5.46 -20.87
CA ARG A 144 -8.64 5.44 -22.32
C ARG A 144 -7.15 5.27 -22.73
N VAL A 145 -6.20 5.25 -21.79
CA VAL A 145 -4.75 5.32 -22.04
C VAL A 145 -4.16 3.92 -22.23
N ALA A 146 -4.71 2.90 -21.55
CA ALA A 146 -4.14 1.55 -21.57
C ALA A 146 -4.49 0.73 -22.83
N GLU A 147 -5.56 1.07 -23.56
CA GLU A 147 -5.95 0.35 -24.79
C GLU A 147 -4.93 0.55 -25.94
N ARG A 148 -4.03 1.53 -25.83
CA ARG A 148 -3.01 1.84 -26.85
C ARG A 148 -1.68 1.10 -26.65
N ILE A 149 -1.55 0.27 -25.61
CA ILE A 149 -0.26 -0.34 -25.22
C ILE A 149 -0.24 -1.84 -25.57
N ALA A 150 0.80 -2.29 -26.27
CA ALA A 150 1.01 -3.69 -26.64
C ALA A 150 1.07 -4.64 -25.41
N PRO A 151 0.57 -5.88 -25.53
CA PRO A 151 0.41 -6.81 -24.40
C PRO A 151 1.71 -7.19 -23.68
N GLU A 152 2.83 -7.27 -24.39
CA GLU A 152 4.15 -7.53 -23.78
C GLU A 152 4.65 -6.35 -22.95
N LYS A 153 4.53 -5.12 -23.47
CA LYS A 153 4.87 -3.90 -22.73
C LYS A 153 4.01 -3.76 -21.46
N ARG A 154 2.74 -4.17 -21.52
CA ARG A 154 1.83 -4.19 -20.36
C ARG A 154 2.32 -5.12 -19.24
N LYS A 155 2.94 -6.26 -19.58
CA LYS A 155 3.53 -7.18 -18.58
C LYS A 155 4.72 -6.51 -17.90
N THR A 156 5.64 -5.91 -18.65
CA THR A 156 6.81 -5.22 -18.06
C THR A 156 6.39 -4.01 -17.21
N LEU A 157 5.48 -3.17 -17.72
CA LEU A 157 4.91 -2.03 -16.97
C LEU A 157 4.26 -2.47 -15.65
N LYS A 158 3.56 -3.62 -15.65
CA LYS A 158 2.98 -4.19 -14.43
C LYS A 158 4.06 -4.50 -13.39
N HIS A 159 5.16 -5.15 -13.77
CA HIS A 159 6.23 -5.51 -12.83
C HIS A 159 7.01 -4.30 -12.32
N ILE A 160 7.23 -3.29 -13.17
CA ILE A 160 7.80 -2.00 -12.75
C ILE A 160 6.89 -1.33 -11.70
N PHE A 161 5.58 -1.32 -11.93
CA PHE A 161 4.63 -0.72 -10.98
C PHE A 161 4.57 -1.48 -9.65
N ILE A 162 4.70 -2.82 -9.66
CA ILE A 162 4.87 -3.61 -8.42
C ILE A 162 6.13 -3.18 -7.69
N GLY A 163 7.26 -3.09 -8.41
CA GLY A 163 8.52 -2.63 -7.84
C GLY A 163 8.41 -1.25 -7.21
N LEU A 164 7.68 -0.32 -7.83
CA LEU A 164 7.43 1.02 -7.31
C LEU A 164 6.61 1.02 -6.01
N ILE A 165 5.53 0.22 -5.94
CA ILE A 165 4.70 0.13 -4.73
C ILE A 165 5.51 -0.49 -3.58
N ILE A 166 6.30 -1.52 -3.87
CA ILE A 166 7.12 -2.20 -2.87
C ILE A 166 8.25 -1.29 -2.40
N SER A 167 8.85 -0.50 -3.29
CA SER A 167 9.92 0.43 -2.90
C SER A 167 9.39 1.62 -2.12
N ALA A 168 8.17 2.12 -2.38
CA ALA A 168 7.63 3.30 -1.71
C ALA A 168 7.76 3.32 -0.18
N PRO A 169 7.30 2.32 0.60
CA PRO A 169 7.47 2.33 2.07
C PRO A 169 8.95 2.30 2.49
N LEU A 170 9.79 1.57 1.76
CA LEU A 170 11.23 1.53 2.02
C LEU A 170 11.87 2.90 1.75
N LEU A 171 11.52 3.57 0.65
CA LEU A 171 12.02 4.89 0.31
C LEU A 171 11.60 5.93 1.34
N VAL A 172 10.37 5.87 1.87
CA VAL A 172 9.93 6.78 2.94
C VAL A 172 10.84 6.65 4.16
N ILE A 173 11.14 5.42 4.59
CA ILE A 173 12.04 5.17 5.72
C ILE A 173 13.45 5.67 5.40
N VAL A 174 13.99 5.34 4.22
CA VAL A 174 15.34 5.74 3.82
C VAL A 174 15.47 7.26 3.71
N ILE A 175 14.53 7.93 3.07
CA ILE A 175 14.51 9.40 2.92
C ILE A 175 14.39 10.06 4.29
N ALA A 176 13.54 9.55 5.18
CA ALA A 176 13.41 10.08 6.55
C ALA A 176 14.72 9.96 7.33
N LEU A 177 15.38 8.80 7.28
CA LEU A 177 16.68 8.59 7.95
C LEU A 177 17.78 9.51 7.38
N LEU A 178 17.81 9.69 6.06
CA LEU A 178 18.77 10.59 5.42
C LEU A 178 18.49 12.06 5.76
N ALA A 179 17.22 12.46 5.85
CA ALA A 179 16.83 13.81 6.25
C ALA A 179 17.09 14.09 7.73
N GLU A 180 16.99 13.10 8.59
CA GLU A 180 17.37 13.23 10.00
C GLU A 180 18.89 13.37 10.17
N ALA A 181 19.67 12.71 9.31
CA ALA A 181 21.13 12.73 9.38
C ALA A 181 21.79 13.99 8.79
N ASP A 182 21.12 14.69 7.87
CA ASP A 182 21.69 15.84 7.13
C ASP A 182 20.65 16.96 6.94
N THR A 183 20.95 18.14 7.51
CA THR A 183 20.06 19.30 7.48
C THR A 183 19.87 19.92 6.09
N VAL A 184 20.88 19.81 5.21
CA VAL A 184 20.78 20.33 3.83
C VAL A 184 19.85 19.43 3.03
N PHE A 185 20.01 18.12 3.16
CA PHE A 185 19.10 17.15 2.56
C PHE A 185 17.68 17.29 3.12
N GLN A 186 17.52 17.53 4.43
CA GLN A 186 16.24 17.81 5.05
C GLN A 186 15.53 19.00 4.39
N ASN A 187 16.24 20.12 4.23
CA ASN A 187 15.68 21.32 3.60
C ASN A 187 15.32 21.07 2.12
N PHE A 188 16.15 20.34 1.39
CA PHE A 188 15.87 19.96 0.01
C PHE A 188 14.60 19.10 -0.10
N VAL A 189 14.44 18.10 0.78
CA VAL A 189 13.22 17.28 0.84
C VAL A 189 12.01 18.14 1.21
N ALA A 190 12.15 19.04 2.18
CA ALA A 190 11.08 19.95 2.56
C ALA A 190 10.65 20.83 1.37
N ASP A 191 11.59 21.37 0.60
CA ASP A 191 11.32 22.17 -0.59
C ASP A 191 10.57 21.39 -1.69
N ILE A 192 10.86 20.11 -1.87
CA ILE A 192 10.13 19.23 -2.79
C ILE A 192 8.70 18.97 -2.32
N VAL A 193 8.49 18.88 -1.00
CA VAL A 193 7.19 18.55 -0.41
C VAL A 193 6.31 19.80 -0.23
N LYS A 194 6.88 21.01 -0.12
CA LYS A 194 6.14 22.29 -0.01
C LYS A 194 4.99 22.44 -1.03
N PRO A 195 5.15 22.14 -2.33
CA PRO A 195 4.04 22.17 -3.29
C PRO A 195 2.90 21.20 -2.97
N LEU A 196 3.17 20.07 -2.30
CA LEU A 196 2.11 19.17 -1.83
C LEU A 196 1.32 19.77 -0.66
N GLU A 197 1.91 20.66 0.15
CA GLU A 197 1.19 21.37 1.22
C GLU A 197 0.08 22.27 0.64
N PHE A 198 0.27 22.81 -0.57
CA PHE A 198 -0.77 23.54 -1.29
C PHE A 198 -1.97 22.65 -1.65
N ILE A 199 -1.75 21.36 -1.90
CA ILE A 199 -2.86 20.42 -2.12
C ILE A 199 -3.59 20.21 -0.79
N GLY A 200 -2.89 20.14 0.34
CA GLY A 200 -3.48 20.06 1.68
C GLY A 200 -4.27 21.31 2.10
N SER A 201 -3.92 22.49 1.56
CA SER A 201 -4.61 23.75 1.88
C SER A 201 -5.93 23.96 1.13
N ILE A 202 -6.24 23.12 0.13
CA ILE A 202 -7.53 23.13 -0.55
C ILE A 202 -8.57 22.51 0.40
N PRO A 203 -9.61 23.26 0.82
CA PRO A 203 -10.70 22.67 1.59
C PRO A 203 -11.27 21.51 0.77
N PHE A 204 -11.41 20.34 1.38
CA PHE A 204 -11.85 19.07 0.77
C PHE A 204 -10.81 18.22 0.01
N ALA A 205 -9.57 18.66 -0.22
CA ALA A 205 -8.59 17.82 -0.92
C ALA A 205 -8.16 16.60 -0.10
N GLU A 206 -8.01 16.74 1.22
CA GLU A 206 -7.71 15.63 2.12
C GLU A 206 -8.82 14.56 2.09
N HIS A 207 -10.08 15.01 2.17
CA HIS A 207 -11.26 14.15 2.04
C HIS A 207 -11.27 13.40 0.70
N VAL A 208 -11.07 14.11 -0.41
CA VAL A 208 -11.02 13.49 -1.76
C VAL A 208 -9.87 12.49 -1.86
N GLY A 209 -8.71 12.79 -1.27
CA GLY A 209 -7.56 11.89 -1.20
C GLY A 209 -7.86 10.61 -0.43
N VAL A 210 -8.38 10.72 0.79
CA VAL A 210 -8.74 9.58 1.65
C VAL A 210 -9.82 8.73 0.99
N ILE A 211 -10.91 9.35 0.51
CA ILE A 211 -11.99 8.67 -0.20
C ILE A 211 -11.43 7.94 -1.42
N GLY A 212 -10.57 8.60 -2.21
CA GLY A 212 -9.94 8.02 -3.40
C GLY A 212 -9.11 6.78 -3.07
N ILE A 213 -8.21 6.88 -2.08
CA ILE A 213 -7.35 5.77 -1.66
C ILE A 213 -8.18 4.58 -1.17
N ILE A 214 -9.12 4.80 -0.27
CA ILE A 214 -9.97 3.72 0.28
C ILE A 214 -10.83 3.10 -0.80
N THR A 215 -11.38 3.91 -1.71
CA THR A 215 -12.18 3.43 -2.85
C THR A 215 -11.34 2.53 -3.75
N VAL A 216 -10.11 2.93 -4.11
CA VAL A 216 -9.22 2.14 -4.96
C VAL A 216 -8.85 0.82 -4.27
N LEU A 217 -8.51 0.86 -2.98
CA LEU A 217 -8.15 -0.33 -2.21
C LEU A 217 -9.32 -1.31 -2.11
N LEU A 218 -10.51 -0.84 -1.74
CA LEU A 218 -11.69 -1.69 -1.56
C LEU A 218 -12.26 -2.19 -2.90
N PHE A 219 -12.25 -1.37 -3.94
CA PHE A 219 -12.60 -1.81 -5.29
C PHE A 219 -11.67 -2.93 -5.75
N GLY A 220 -10.37 -2.73 -5.55
CA GLY A 220 -9.36 -3.73 -5.86
C GLY A 220 -9.59 -5.04 -5.11
N TYR A 221 -9.81 -4.92 -3.81
CA TYR A 221 -10.12 -6.05 -2.94
C TYR A 221 -11.37 -6.81 -3.40
N LEU A 222 -12.51 -6.14 -3.61
CA LEU A 222 -13.76 -6.77 -4.04
C LEU A 222 -13.61 -7.40 -5.43
N ALA A 223 -12.98 -6.67 -6.36
CA ALA A 223 -12.71 -7.17 -7.69
C ALA A 223 -11.89 -8.45 -7.64
N VAL A 224 -10.87 -8.56 -6.78
CA VAL A 224 -10.02 -9.75 -6.70
C VAL A 224 -10.70 -10.91 -5.99
N VAL A 225 -11.31 -10.68 -4.82
CA VAL A 225 -12.03 -11.73 -4.08
C VAL A 225 -13.13 -12.34 -4.96
N LEU A 226 -13.82 -11.52 -5.75
CA LEU A 226 -14.95 -11.95 -6.57
C LEU A 226 -14.56 -12.35 -8.01
N LYS A 227 -13.41 -11.88 -8.56
CA LYS A 227 -12.85 -12.33 -9.87
C LYS A 227 -12.19 -13.69 -9.80
N ALA A 228 -11.62 -14.11 -8.67
CA ALA A 228 -10.74 -15.28 -8.61
C ALA A 228 -11.45 -16.66 -8.70
N LYS A 229 -12.52 -16.74 -9.51
CA LYS A 229 -13.11 -17.99 -10.01
C LYS A 229 -12.87 -18.06 -11.52
N VAL A 230 -11.64 -18.34 -11.95
CA VAL A 230 -11.21 -19.23 -13.08
C VAL A 230 -9.67 -19.29 -13.06
N GLU A 231 -9.11 -19.83 -12.00
CA GLU A 231 -7.86 -20.57 -12.08
C GLU A 231 -8.05 -21.65 -11.03
N GLU A 232 -8.56 -22.81 -11.46
CA GLU A 232 -8.21 -24.03 -10.74
C GLU A 232 -6.69 -23.97 -10.62
N VAL A 233 -6.20 -24.00 -9.39
CA VAL A 233 -4.78 -24.21 -9.14
C VAL A 233 -4.51 -25.63 -9.61
N SER A 234 -4.34 -25.80 -10.92
CA SER A 234 -3.53 -26.87 -11.46
C SER A 234 -2.22 -26.81 -10.70
N ALA A 235 -1.79 -27.96 -10.20
CA ALA A 235 -0.55 -28.11 -9.46
C ALA A 235 0.54 -27.32 -10.20
N PRO A 236 1.40 -26.57 -9.48
CA PRO A 236 2.51 -25.90 -10.13
C PRO A 236 3.26 -26.97 -10.93
N ALA A 237 3.39 -26.76 -12.24
CA ALA A 237 4.28 -27.59 -13.04
C ALA A 237 5.63 -27.55 -12.34
N GLU A 238 6.18 -28.72 -12.02
CA GLU A 238 7.50 -28.85 -11.41
C GLU A 238 8.49 -28.04 -12.25
N GLY A 239 8.98 -26.91 -11.70
CA GLY A 239 9.89 -26.02 -12.40
C GLY A 239 9.67 -24.51 -12.18
N ASP A 240 8.54 -24.06 -11.64
CA ASP A 240 8.37 -22.64 -11.28
C ASP A 240 9.12 -22.36 -9.97
N THR A 241 10.44 -22.17 -10.09
CA THR A 241 11.22 -21.58 -9.01
C THR A 241 10.63 -20.19 -8.78
N GLY A 242 9.88 -20.04 -7.70
CA GLY A 242 9.24 -18.80 -7.24
C GLY A 242 10.25 -17.72 -6.85
N GLY A 243 11.21 -17.44 -7.72
CA GLY A 243 12.06 -16.27 -7.68
C GLY A 243 11.21 -15.04 -7.94
N TRP A 244 11.53 -13.98 -7.21
CA TRP A 244 10.94 -12.67 -7.46
C TRP A 244 11.25 -12.27 -8.91
N ASP A 245 10.26 -11.73 -9.63
CA ASP A 245 10.50 -11.26 -11.00
C ASP A 245 11.67 -10.28 -10.98
N THR A 246 12.71 -10.59 -11.75
CA THR A 246 13.96 -9.81 -11.82
C THR A 246 13.67 -8.32 -12.06
N THR A 247 12.61 -8.01 -12.80
CA THR A 247 12.17 -6.64 -13.07
C THR A 247 11.76 -5.90 -11.79
N ILE A 248 11.07 -6.58 -10.86
CA ILE A 248 10.64 -6.00 -9.57
C ILE A 248 11.88 -5.67 -8.74
N VAL A 249 12.79 -6.63 -8.59
CA VAL A 249 14.03 -6.48 -7.81
C VAL A 249 14.89 -5.36 -8.37
N VAL A 250 15.10 -5.34 -9.68
CA VAL A 250 15.86 -4.27 -10.36
C VAL A 250 15.18 -2.91 -10.15
N THR A 251 13.85 -2.82 -10.25
CA THR A 251 13.13 -1.55 -10.03
C THR A 251 13.32 -1.03 -8.60
N VAL A 252 13.20 -1.89 -7.59
CA VAL A 252 13.43 -1.51 -6.19
C VAL A 252 14.87 -1.03 -6.01
N LEU A 253 15.84 -1.79 -6.53
CA LEU A 253 17.26 -1.47 -6.42
C LEU A 253 17.58 -0.13 -7.09
N VAL A 254 17.07 0.12 -8.29
CA VAL A 254 17.24 1.38 -9.03
C VAL A 254 16.66 2.55 -8.22
N MET A 255 15.46 2.41 -7.65
CA MET A 255 14.85 3.47 -6.86
C MET A 255 15.65 3.82 -5.60
N VAL A 256 16.12 2.83 -4.87
CA VAL A 256 16.94 3.04 -3.68
C VAL A 256 18.27 3.70 -4.07
N ASN A 257 18.95 3.21 -5.11
CA ASN A 257 20.19 3.80 -5.60
C ASN A 257 19.99 5.22 -6.13
N ALA A 258 18.85 5.54 -6.73
CA ALA A 258 18.55 6.90 -7.18
C ALA A 258 18.50 7.87 -6.02
N VAL A 259 17.85 7.51 -4.90
CA VAL A 259 17.83 8.32 -3.67
C VAL A 259 19.24 8.49 -3.10
N TYR A 260 20.02 7.41 -3.00
CA TYR A 260 21.40 7.51 -2.51
C TYR A 260 22.30 8.33 -3.43
N THR A 261 22.14 8.22 -4.74
CA THR A 261 22.90 9.00 -5.72
C THR A 261 22.56 10.49 -5.61
N LEU A 262 21.27 10.81 -5.45
CA LEU A 262 20.81 12.18 -5.21
C LEU A 262 21.39 12.74 -3.91
N PHE A 263 21.31 11.95 -2.82
CA PHE A 263 21.90 12.31 -1.53
C PHE A 263 23.40 12.59 -1.67
N CYS A 264 24.17 11.65 -2.23
CA CYS A 264 25.59 11.84 -2.47
C CYS A 264 25.86 13.06 -3.37
N GLY A 265 25.06 13.28 -4.42
CA GLY A 265 25.18 14.43 -5.31
C GLY A 265 25.05 15.76 -4.58
N ILE A 266 24.03 15.89 -3.72
CA ILE A 266 23.86 17.04 -2.84
C ILE A 266 25.08 17.18 -1.91
N GLN A 267 25.58 16.06 -1.39
CA GLN A 267 26.74 16.08 -0.51
C GLN A 267 28.02 16.58 -1.21
N PHE A 268 28.25 16.14 -2.44
CA PHE A 268 29.35 16.60 -3.28
C PHE A 268 29.22 18.09 -3.61
N THR A 269 28.01 18.57 -3.93
CA THR A 269 27.81 19.98 -4.28
C THR A 269 28.11 20.92 -3.12
N TYR A 270 27.78 20.57 -1.87
CA TYR A 270 28.17 21.43 -0.74
C TYR A 270 29.67 21.32 -0.42
N LEU A 271 30.27 20.13 -0.54
CA LEU A 271 31.67 19.91 -0.16
C LEU A 271 32.63 20.65 -1.09
N PHE A 272 32.24 20.81 -2.36
CA PHE A 272 33.02 21.48 -3.40
C PHE A 272 32.39 22.78 -3.92
N GLY A 273 31.29 23.25 -3.33
CA GLY A 273 30.46 24.35 -3.83
C GLY A 273 30.96 25.77 -3.55
N GLY A 274 32.02 25.95 -2.75
CA GLY A 274 32.62 27.27 -2.51
C GLY A 274 31.72 28.32 -1.83
N GLU A 275 32.19 29.57 -1.79
CA GLU A 275 31.70 30.74 -1.01
C GLU A 275 30.20 31.05 -1.03
N GLU A 276 29.45 30.58 -2.02
CA GLU A 276 28.02 30.89 -2.16
C GLU A 276 27.11 30.06 -1.25
N VAL A 277 27.48 28.82 -0.89
CA VAL A 277 26.69 27.97 0.03
C VAL A 277 26.98 28.30 1.50
N ILE A 278 28.18 28.77 1.82
CA ILE A 278 28.55 29.15 3.20
C ILE A 278 27.94 30.51 3.60
N ARG A 279 27.61 31.38 2.64
CA ARG A 279 26.94 32.67 2.91
C ARG A 279 25.44 32.55 3.23
N SER A 280 24.80 31.40 2.97
CA SER A 280 23.38 31.18 3.27
C SER A 280 23.13 30.56 4.66
N ILE A 281 24.19 30.22 5.40
CA ILE A 281 24.11 29.73 6.78
C ILE A 281 24.42 30.92 7.71
N PRO A 282 23.47 31.37 8.55
CA PRO A 282 23.77 32.37 9.55
C PRO A 282 24.77 31.78 10.57
N ASP A 283 25.81 32.55 10.87
CA ASP A 283 26.75 32.38 11.99
C ASP A 283 28.06 31.58 11.81
N TYR A 284 28.47 31.21 10.58
CA TYR A 284 29.79 30.58 10.38
C TYR A 284 30.74 31.37 9.48
N THR A 285 31.81 31.90 10.08
CA THR A 285 32.89 32.60 9.36
C THR A 285 33.86 31.58 8.75
N TYR A 286 34.23 31.77 7.48
CA TYR A 286 35.17 30.94 6.73
C TYR A 286 36.47 30.57 7.46
N ALA A 287 36.98 31.49 8.30
CA ALA A 287 38.20 31.29 9.07
C ALA A 287 38.07 30.25 10.19
N GLU A 288 36.87 30.06 10.76
CA GLU A 288 36.63 29.15 11.88
C GLU A 288 36.57 27.69 11.39
N TYR A 289 35.99 27.46 10.21
CA TYR A 289 35.87 26.13 9.58
C TYR A 289 37.23 25.58 9.13
N ALA A 290 38.06 26.42 8.49
CA ALA A 290 39.39 26.03 8.05
C ALA A 290 40.33 25.64 9.22
N ARG A 291 40.16 26.27 10.39
CA ARG A 291 40.95 25.95 11.59
C ARG A 291 40.56 24.62 12.23
N ARG A 292 39.27 24.27 12.27
CA ARG A 292 38.80 23.00 12.86
C ARG A 292 39.19 21.79 12.00
N GLY A 293 38.94 21.84 10.69
CA GLY A 293 39.26 20.72 9.79
C GLY A 293 40.76 20.40 9.72
N PHE A 294 41.62 21.43 9.73
CA PHE A 294 43.08 21.22 9.76
C PHE A 294 43.56 20.66 11.11
N SER A 295 42.93 21.05 12.22
CA SER A 295 43.29 20.54 13.55
C SER A 295 42.92 19.07 13.76
N GLU A 296 41.81 18.62 13.17
CA GLU A 296 41.39 17.20 13.24
C GLU A 296 42.35 16.30 12.44
N LEU A 297 42.85 16.77 11.29
CA LEU A 297 43.86 16.05 10.49
C LEU A 297 45.22 15.92 11.20
N ILE A 298 45.63 16.93 11.98
CA ILE A 298 46.85 16.84 12.81
C ILE A 298 46.67 15.86 13.97
N VAL A 299 45.47 15.73 14.55
CA VAL A 299 45.23 14.79 15.66
C VAL A 299 45.20 13.34 15.18
N VAL A 300 44.83 13.11 13.92
CA VAL A 300 44.75 11.77 13.31
C VAL A 300 46.10 11.31 12.71
N THR A 301 47.05 12.21 12.48
CA THR A 301 48.39 11.88 11.93
C THR A 301 49.44 11.80 13.03
#